data_AF-C6HW01-F1
#
_entry.id   AF-C6HW01-F1
#
_cell.length_a   1.000
_cell.length_b   1.000
_cell.length_c   1.000
_cell.angle_alpha   90.00
_cell.angle_beta   90.00
_cell.angle_gamma   90.00
#
_symmetry.space_group_name_H-M   'P 1'
#
loop_
_entity.id
_entity.type
_entity.pdbx_description
1 polymer ?
#
loop_
_entity_poly.entity_id
_entity_poly.type
_entity_poly.pdbx_seq_one_letter_code
_entity_poly.pdbx_strand_id
1 'polypeptide(L)'
;MTSFGSLRISENGREFVLSSCEPHVRTRIRRVFARVSQRAGEEILLHVSPETCRDLLWFMERYPLDVSRNDRKTLIEGAKEHRETETQVAAIREGRYAPPQIDLALPLREYQKTAAALLDVRRGYLLADELGLGKTVSAIGGIAAAGRLPVLVVTMTHLPSQWEREIRRFAPDLSVHILKSGKPYDLTKNGTPFPDVIVSNYHKLSGWAERLAEHIRYSSSSSGRGFRTPRTGLPGPPSPSPKRREGS
;
A
#
# COMPACT_ATOMS: atom_id res chain seq x y z
N MET A 1 -9.22 29.00 22.62
CA MET A 1 -8.56 28.84 21.31
C MET A 1 -9.64 28.71 20.27
N THR A 2 -9.69 29.63 19.31
CA THR A 2 -10.65 29.55 18.20
C THR A 2 -10.18 28.42 17.29
N SER A 3 -11.02 27.40 17.11
CA SER A 3 -10.73 26.29 16.20
C SER A 3 -11.05 26.72 14.76
N PHE A 4 -10.22 26.31 13.80
CA PHE A 4 -10.40 26.62 12.38
C PHE A 4 -11.23 25.56 11.62
N GLY A 5 -11.73 24.55 12.33
CA GLY A 5 -12.55 23.46 11.80
C GLY A 5 -12.57 22.24 12.73
N SER A 6 -13.13 21.14 12.28
CA SER A 6 -13.14 19.87 13.01
C SER A 6 -12.44 18.78 12.20
N LEU A 7 -11.74 17.89 12.89
CA LEU A 7 -11.09 16.72 12.30
C LEU A 7 -11.50 15.48 13.09
N ARG A 8 -12.04 14.50 12.37
CA ARG A 8 -12.42 13.19 12.91
C ARG A 8 -11.87 12.08 12.03
N ILE A 9 -11.80 10.88 12.57
CA ILE A 9 -11.53 9.68 11.78
C ILE A 9 -12.88 9.05 11.37
N SER A 10 -12.98 8.58 10.13
CA SER A 10 -14.15 7.87 9.63
C SER A 10 -14.38 6.59 10.43
N GLU A 11 -15.63 6.10 10.47
CA GLU A 11 -15.99 4.88 11.23
C GLU A 11 -15.19 3.64 10.79
N ASN A 12 -14.81 3.58 9.51
CA ASN A 12 -13.98 2.50 8.97
C ASN A 12 -12.47 2.65 9.27
N GLY A 13 -12.05 3.74 9.93
CA GLY A 13 -10.66 4.02 10.31
C GLY A 13 -9.72 4.40 9.16
N ARG A 14 -10.23 4.55 7.93
CA ARG A 14 -9.40 4.71 6.72
C ARG A 14 -9.21 6.15 6.28
N GLU A 15 -10.07 7.06 6.72
CA GLU A 15 -10.09 8.43 6.24
C GLU A 15 -10.14 9.41 7.42
N PHE A 16 -9.30 10.43 7.38
CA PHE A 16 -9.49 11.66 8.13
C PHE A 16 -10.53 12.51 7.40
N VAL A 17 -11.54 12.94 8.14
CA VAL A 17 -12.61 13.78 7.64
C VAL A 17 -12.47 15.15 8.31
N LEU A 18 -12.14 16.15 7.50
CA LEU A 18 -12.10 17.54 7.95
C LEU A 18 -13.38 18.24 7.52
N SER A 19 -14.11 18.78 8.50
CA SER A 19 -15.38 19.47 8.32
C SER A 19 -15.33 20.87 8.92
N SER A 20 -16.29 21.72 8.56
CA SER A 20 -16.42 23.10 9.08
C SER A 20 -15.14 23.94 8.96
N CYS A 21 -14.27 23.60 8.00
CA CYS A 21 -12.99 24.27 7.83
C CYS A 21 -13.18 25.64 7.18
N GLU A 22 -12.57 26.66 7.76
CA GLU A 22 -12.55 28.00 7.19
C GLU A 22 -11.98 28.00 5.75
N PRO A 23 -12.46 28.88 4.85
CA PRO A 23 -12.07 28.88 3.44
C PRO A 23 -10.55 28.97 3.21
N HIS A 24 -9.86 29.77 4.03
CA HIS A 24 -8.41 29.95 3.92
C HIS A 24 -7.63 28.71 4.38
N VAL A 25 -8.11 28.02 5.43
CA VAL A 25 -7.54 26.76 5.93
C VAL A 25 -7.75 25.63 4.94
N ARG A 26 -8.95 25.54 4.34
CA ARG A 26 -9.26 24.60 3.24
C ARG A 26 -8.30 24.76 2.07
N THR A 27 -7.98 25.99 1.70
CA THR A 27 -7.01 26.28 0.63
C THR A 27 -5.60 25.84 1.01
N ARG A 28 -5.19 26.03 2.27
CA ARG A 28 -3.89 25.59 2.78
C ARG A 28 -3.77 24.07 2.84
N ILE A 29 -4.78 23.36 3.33
CA ILE A 29 -4.83 21.89 3.35
C ILE A 29 -4.61 21.35 1.93
N ARG A 30 -5.29 21.91 0.92
CA ARG A 30 -5.11 21.47 -0.49
C ARG A 30 -3.71 21.67 -1.03
N ARG A 31 -2.97 22.67 -0.53
CA ARG A 31 -1.58 22.91 -0.95
C ARG A 31 -0.59 21.98 -0.26
N VAL A 32 -0.84 21.66 1.01
CA VAL A 32 0.03 20.78 1.81
C VAL A 32 -0.19 19.31 1.44
N PHE A 33 -1.44 18.90 1.24
CA PHE A 33 -1.80 17.51 0.98
C PHE A 33 -2.14 17.31 -0.50
N ALA A 34 -1.22 16.73 -1.27
CA ALA A 34 -1.33 16.56 -2.72
C ALA A 34 -2.47 15.59 -3.18
N ARG A 35 -3.11 14.85 -2.26
CA ARG A 35 -4.11 13.82 -2.56
C ARG A 35 -5.39 13.95 -1.72
N VAL A 36 -6.04 15.10 -1.78
CA VAL A 36 -7.35 15.34 -1.16
C VAL A 36 -8.47 14.85 -2.08
N SER A 37 -9.38 14.02 -1.57
CA SER A 37 -10.64 13.72 -2.26
C SER A 37 -11.79 14.49 -1.63
N GLN A 38 -12.75 14.96 -2.44
CA GLN A 38 -13.91 15.70 -1.97
C GLN A 38 -15.16 14.84 -2.10
N ARG A 39 -15.99 14.82 -1.06
CA ARG A 39 -17.40 14.45 -1.14
C ARG A 39 -18.21 15.71 -0.85
N ALA A 40 -19.15 16.03 -1.76
CA ALA A 40 -20.16 17.07 -1.60
C ALA A 40 -19.71 18.36 -0.84
N GLY A 41 -18.70 19.06 -1.36
CA GLY A 41 -18.42 20.48 -1.08
C GLY A 41 -17.90 20.89 0.31
N GLU A 42 -18.23 20.16 1.38
CA GLU A 42 -17.96 20.60 2.76
C GLU A 42 -16.88 19.78 3.47
N GLU A 43 -16.73 18.50 3.14
CA GLU A 43 -15.75 17.61 3.78
C GLU A 43 -14.52 17.38 2.90
N ILE A 44 -13.35 17.45 3.53
CA ILE A 44 -12.06 17.09 2.95
C ILE A 44 -11.69 15.71 3.48
N LEU A 45 -11.41 14.77 2.57
CA LEU A 45 -11.00 13.42 2.94
C LEU A 45 -9.52 13.22 2.66
N LEU A 46 -8.79 12.79 3.69
CA LEU A 46 -7.40 12.37 3.60
C LEU A 46 -7.28 10.91 4.04
N HIS A 47 -6.47 10.11 3.35
CA HIS A 47 -6.23 8.73 3.76
C HIS A 47 -5.44 8.69 5.08
N VAL A 48 -5.84 7.82 6.02
CA VAL A 48 -5.11 7.64 7.28
C VAL A 48 -3.80 6.91 7.01
N SER A 49 -2.68 7.59 7.23
CA SER A 49 -1.34 7.03 7.14
C SER A 49 -0.41 7.70 8.15
N PRO A 50 0.69 7.05 8.58
CA PRO A 50 1.66 7.66 9.49
C PRO A 50 2.16 9.03 9.03
N GLU A 51 2.43 9.18 7.73
CA GLU A 51 2.82 10.44 7.10
C GLU A 51 1.71 11.51 7.23
N THR A 52 0.47 11.15 6.88
CA THR A 52 -0.68 12.06 7.00
C THR A 52 -0.93 12.47 8.46
N CYS A 53 -0.74 11.56 9.42
CA CYS A 53 -0.81 11.87 10.84
C CYS A 53 0.25 12.92 11.25
N ARG A 54 1.50 12.70 10.83
CA ARG A 54 2.61 13.63 11.10
C ARG A 54 2.36 15.00 10.50
N ASP A 55 1.91 15.05 9.25
CA ASP A 55 1.64 16.30 8.55
C ASP A 55 0.41 17.03 9.11
N LEU A 56 -0.63 16.31 9.52
CA LEU A 56 -1.79 16.91 10.19
C LEU A 56 -1.43 17.49 11.55
N LEU A 57 -0.60 16.81 12.35
CA LEU A 57 -0.14 17.37 13.62
C LEU A 57 0.66 18.65 13.41
N TRP A 58 1.60 18.65 12.46
CA TRP A 58 2.35 19.86 12.09
C TRP A 58 1.42 20.97 11.60
N PHE A 59 0.43 20.63 10.76
CA PHE A 59 -0.55 21.60 10.27
C PHE A 59 -1.36 22.23 11.41
N MET A 60 -1.74 21.44 12.41
CA MET A 60 -2.50 21.87 13.58
C MET A 60 -1.72 22.78 14.55
N GLU A 61 -0.40 22.83 14.46
CA GLU A 61 0.40 23.83 15.19
C GLU A 61 0.08 25.26 14.73
N ARG A 62 -0.27 25.42 13.45
CA ARG A 62 -0.60 26.71 12.84
C ARG A 62 -2.09 26.95 12.67
N TYR A 63 -2.87 25.88 12.46
CA TYR A 63 -4.32 25.94 12.30
C TYR A 63 -4.97 24.92 13.24
N PRO A 64 -5.13 25.25 14.54
CA PRO A 64 -5.78 24.37 15.49
C PRO A 64 -7.14 23.88 14.99
N LEU A 65 -7.33 22.56 14.98
CA LEU A 65 -8.59 21.90 14.65
C LEU A 65 -9.17 21.25 15.91
N ASP A 66 -10.49 21.15 15.96
CA ASP A 66 -11.18 20.44 17.03
C ASP A 66 -11.13 18.93 16.75
N VAL A 67 -10.60 18.17 17.70
CA VAL A 67 -10.32 16.75 17.55
C VAL A 67 -10.67 16.03 18.85
N SER A 68 -11.41 14.94 18.74
CA SER A 68 -11.73 14.09 19.89
C SER A 68 -10.45 13.57 20.55
N ARG A 69 -10.49 13.29 21.86
CA ARG A 69 -9.33 12.73 22.57
C ARG A 69 -8.83 11.42 21.94
N ASN A 70 -9.76 10.60 21.43
CA ASN A 70 -9.44 9.33 20.79
C ASN A 70 -8.74 9.53 19.44
N ASP A 71 -9.28 10.38 18.57
CA ASP A 71 -8.68 10.66 17.26
C ASP A 71 -7.32 11.36 17.40
N ARG A 72 -7.19 12.23 18.42
CA ARG A 72 -5.92 12.88 18.74
C ARG A 72 -4.87 11.87 19.17
N LYS A 73 -5.24 10.83 19.93
CA LYS A 73 -4.33 9.73 20.28
C LYS A 73 -3.85 9.00 19.03
N THR A 74 -4.75 8.68 18.10
CA THR A 74 -4.41 8.02 16.83
C THR A 74 -3.48 8.88 15.96
N LEU A 75 -3.69 10.20 15.91
CA LEU A 75 -2.79 11.13 15.21
C LEU A 75 -1.38 11.12 15.81
N ILE A 76 -1.27 11.20 17.13
CA ILE A 76 0.02 11.19 17.83
C ILE A 76 0.76 9.87 17.59
N GLU A 77 0.06 8.74 17.71
CA GLU A 77 0.69 7.43 17.50
C GLU A 77 1.14 7.24 16.06
N GLY A 78 0.30 7.59 15.08
CA GLY A 78 0.69 7.51 13.66
C GLY A 78 1.86 8.43 13.31
N ALA A 79 1.92 9.63 13.90
CA ALA A 79 3.05 10.53 13.69
C ALA A 79 4.35 10.01 14.33
N LYS A 80 4.24 9.31 15.47
CA LYS A 80 5.36 8.63 16.12
C LYS A 80 5.86 7.47 15.25
N GLU A 81 4.97 6.62 14.74
CA GLU A 81 5.31 5.53 13.81
C GLU A 81 6.08 6.08 12.59
N HIS A 82 5.68 7.24 12.06
CA HIS A 82 6.39 7.88 10.96
C HIS A 82 7.83 8.26 11.32
N ARG A 83 8.04 8.93 12.47
CA ARG A 83 9.38 9.34 12.93
C ARG A 83 10.29 8.14 13.21
N GLU A 84 9.74 7.07 13.79
CA GLU A 84 10.45 5.82 14.02
C GLU A 84 10.89 5.20 12.69
N THR A 85 9.98 5.14 11.71
CA THR A 85 10.28 4.67 10.35
C THR A 85 11.40 5.49 9.70
N GLU A 86 11.36 6.83 9.81
CA GLU A 86 12.44 7.70 9.28
C GLU A 86 13.79 7.42 9.95
N THR A 87 13.78 7.23 11.27
CA THR A 87 14.98 6.93 12.07
C THR A 87 15.58 5.57 11.66
N GLN A 88 14.73 4.55 11.48
CA GLN A 88 15.15 3.23 11.03
C GLN A 88 15.71 3.27 9.60
N VAL A 89 15.09 4.04 8.70
CA VAL A 89 15.60 4.23 7.33
C VAL A 89 16.97 4.92 7.34
N ALA A 90 17.19 5.92 8.19
CA ALA A 90 18.50 6.54 8.36
C ALA A 90 19.54 5.52 8.88
N ALA A 91 19.17 4.72 9.88
CA ALA A 91 20.03 3.66 10.41
C ALA A 91 20.41 2.62 9.34
N ILE A 92 19.48 2.25 8.44
CA ILE A 92 19.76 1.35 7.30
C ILE A 92 20.81 1.97 6.37
N ARG A 93 20.66 3.25 6.02
CA ARG A 93 21.60 3.95 5.12
C ARG A 93 23.00 4.05 5.72
N GLU A 94 23.10 4.15 7.04
CA GLU A 94 24.36 4.22 7.77
C GLU A 94 24.94 2.84 8.12
N GLY A 95 24.29 1.74 7.71
CA GLY A 95 24.72 0.38 8.03
C GLY A 95 24.57 -0.01 9.50
N ARG A 96 23.77 0.75 10.28
CA ARG A 96 23.51 0.51 11.71
C ARG A 96 22.25 -0.32 11.97
N TYR A 97 21.50 -0.67 10.92
CA TYR A 97 20.33 -1.52 11.00
C TYR A 97 20.70 -2.96 10.71
N ALA A 98 20.44 -3.87 11.66
CA ALA A 98 20.58 -5.30 11.42
C ALA A 98 19.40 -5.77 10.55
N PRO A 99 19.63 -6.22 9.29
CA PRO A 99 18.56 -6.76 8.48
C PRO A 99 17.95 -7.99 9.19
N PRO A 100 16.65 -8.26 9.00
CA PRO A 100 16.05 -9.49 9.51
C PRO A 100 16.85 -10.70 9.00
N GLN A 101 16.96 -11.76 9.82
CA GLN A 101 17.56 -13.00 9.34
C GLN A 101 16.63 -13.60 8.28
N ILE A 102 17.17 -13.77 7.08
CA ILE A 102 16.45 -14.33 5.94
C ILE A 102 17.07 -15.69 5.66
N ASP A 103 16.30 -16.75 5.85
CA ASP A 103 16.73 -18.09 5.46
C ASP A 103 16.52 -18.23 3.95
N LEU A 104 17.60 -18.03 3.20
CA LEU A 104 17.64 -18.19 1.75
C LEU A 104 18.68 -19.26 1.43
N ALA A 105 18.37 -20.09 0.43
CA ALA A 105 19.28 -21.11 -0.07
C ALA A 105 20.57 -20.51 -0.66
N LEU A 106 20.53 -19.25 -1.11
CA LEU A 106 21.69 -18.52 -1.61
C LEU A 106 21.81 -17.14 -0.93
N PRO A 107 23.04 -16.69 -0.63
CA PRO A 107 23.25 -15.43 0.05
C PRO A 107 22.93 -14.22 -0.85
N LEU A 108 22.37 -13.18 -0.23
CA LEU A 108 22.19 -11.86 -0.84
C LEU A 108 23.49 -11.05 -0.80
N ARG A 109 23.72 -10.23 -1.83
CA ARG A 109 24.75 -9.19 -1.81
C ARG A 109 24.36 -8.06 -0.84
N GLU A 110 25.32 -7.31 -0.32
CA GLU A 110 25.08 -6.26 0.69
C GLU A 110 23.99 -5.26 0.28
N TYR A 111 24.04 -4.74 -0.95
CA TYR A 111 23.00 -3.81 -1.44
C TYR A 111 21.61 -4.46 -1.56
N GLN A 112 21.53 -5.78 -1.77
CA GLN A 112 20.26 -6.52 -1.81
C GLN A 112 19.71 -6.73 -0.39
N LYS A 113 20.59 -6.90 0.61
CA LYS A 113 20.20 -6.90 2.03
C LYS A 113 19.65 -5.54 2.45
N THR A 114 20.27 -4.43 1.99
CA THR A 114 19.75 -3.08 2.22
C THR A 114 18.34 -2.92 1.66
N ALA A 115 18.08 -3.41 0.45
CA ALA A 115 16.74 -3.40 -0.15
C ALA A 115 15.71 -4.19 0.68
N ALA A 116 16.09 -5.38 1.17
CA ALA A 116 15.24 -6.19 2.04
C ALA A 116 14.97 -5.49 3.39
N ALA A 117 15.98 -4.87 4.00
CA ALA A 117 15.82 -4.09 5.24
C ALA A 117 14.89 -2.88 5.05
N LEU A 118 14.97 -2.19 3.91
CA LEU A 118 14.06 -1.08 3.60
C LEU A 118 12.60 -1.55 3.49
N LEU A 119 12.36 -2.75 2.97
CA LEU A 119 11.03 -3.36 2.97
C LEU A 119 10.54 -3.75 4.36
N ASP A 120 11.44 -4.19 5.23
CA ASP A 120 11.07 -4.55 6.59
C ASP A 120 10.44 -3.35 7.32
N VAL A 121 11.11 -2.20 7.21
CA VAL A 121 10.76 -0.93 7.85
C VAL A 121 9.65 -0.16 7.12
N ARG A 122 9.55 -0.25 5.78
CA ARG A 122 8.55 0.48 4.99
C ARG A 122 7.48 -0.44 4.42
N ARG A 123 6.23 0.03 4.43
CA ARG A 123 5.09 -0.66 3.81
C ARG A 123 5.16 -0.74 2.27
N GLY A 124 6.13 -0.08 1.65
CA GLY A 124 6.37 -0.11 0.20
C GLY A 124 7.54 0.80 -0.21
N TYR A 125 8.15 0.48 -1.35
CA TYR A 125 9.29 1.20 -1.91
C TYR A 125 9.42 0.89 -3.40
N LEU A 126 10.18 1.72 -4.13
CA LEU A 126 10.48 1.53 -5.54
C LEU A 126 11.97 1.18 -5.69
N LEU A 127 12.26 -0.02 -6.20
CA LEU A 127 13.62 -0.42 -6.56
C LEU A 127 14.00 0.14 -7.92
N ALA A 128 14.72 1.27 -7.91
CA ALA A 128 15.18 1.99 -9.10
C ALA A 128 16.64 1.72 -9.47
N ASP A 129 17.25 0.65 -8.94
CA ASP A 129 18.61 0.16 -9.30
C ASP A 129 18.88 0.08 -10.82
N GLU A 130 20.15 0.07 -11.21
CA GLU A 130 20.54 -0.14 -12.59
C GLU A 130 20.10 -1.52 -13.13
N LEU A 131 19.96 -1.60 -14.45
CA LEU A 131 19.69 -2.86 -15.14
C LEU A 131 20.82 -3.85 -14.85
N GLY A 132 20.47 -5.09 -14.49
CA GLY A 132 21.45 -6.14 -14.21
C GLY A 132 21.88 -6.27 -12.74
N LEU A 133 21.50 -5.37 -11.84
CA LEU A 133 21.85 -5.46 -10.41
C LEU A 133 21.06 -6.52 -9.63
N GLY A 134 20.16 -7.27 -10.28
CA GLY A 134 19.43 -8.37 -9.63
C GLY A 134 18.27 -7.90 -8.77
N LYS A 135 17.48 -6.92 -9.24
CA LYS A 135 16.26 -6.44 -8.57
C LYS A 135 15.28 -7.55 -8.19
N THR A 136 15.18 -8.59 -9.02
CA THR A 136 14.37 -9.78 -8.72
C THR A 136 14.84 -10.46 -7.44
N VAL A 137 16.15 -10.62 -7.28
CA VAL A 137 16.76 -11.22 -6.09
C VAL A 137 16.57 -10.32 -4.87
N SER A 138 16.76 -9.00 -5.00
CA SER A 138 16.44 -8.05 -3.93
C SER A 138 14.98 -8.15 -3.48
N ALA A 139 14.05 -8.26 -4.43
CA ALA A 139 12.63 -8.41 -4.14
C ALA A 139 12.31 -9.76 -3.48
N ILE A 140 12.94 -10.86 -3.90
CA ILE A 140 12.80 -12.17 -3.25
C ILE A 140 13.30 -12.09 -1.80
N GLY A 141 14.45 -11.45 -1.57
CA GLY A 141 14.97 -11.22 -0.23
C GLY A 141 13.96 -10.49 0.66
N GLY A 142 13.34 -9.44 0.14
CA GLY A 142 12.28 -8.72 0.86
C GLY A 142 11.00 -9.52 1.09
N ILE A 143 10.59 -10.37 0.15
CA ILE A 143 9.44 -11.27 0.30
C ILE A 143 9.69 -12.27 1.42
N ALA A 144 10.87 -12.90 1.42
CA ALA A 144 11.26 -13.90 2.42
C ALA A 144 11.45 -13.27 3.81
N ALA A 145 12.10 -12.10 3.88
CA ALA A 145 12.41 -11.40 5.13
C ALA A 145 11.17 -11.05 5.97
N ALA A 146 10.10 -10.66 5.29
CA ALA A 146 9.02 -9.97 5.94
C ALA A 146 7.91 -10.88 6.51
N GLY A 147 7.95 -12.19 6.20
CA GLY A 147 6.83 -13.09 6.50
C GLY A 147 5.51 -12.64 5.86
N ARG A 148 5.59 -11.84 4.79
CA ARG A 148 4.47 -11.11 4.16
C ARG A 148 3.79 -11.94 3.08
N LEU A 149 3.50 -13.19 3.41
CA LEU A 149 2.87 -14.17 2.52
C LEU A 149 1.36 -14.24 2.78
N PRO A 150 0.53 -14.48 1.75
CA PRO A 150 0.91 -14.60 0.35
C PRO A 150 1.16 -13.24 -0.34
N VAL A 151 2.04 -13.22 -1.34
CA VAL A 151 2.44 -12.01 -2.09
C VAL A 151 2.11 -12.11 -3.58
N LEU A 152 1.68 -11.00 -4.18
CA LEU A 152 1.48 -10.88 -5.63
C LEU A 152 2.69 -10.24 -6.30
N VAL A 153 3.34 -10.94 -7.21
CA VAL A 153 4.37 -10.39 -8.09
C VAL A 153 3.75 -10.09 -9.46
N VAL A 154 3.77 -8.82 -9.85
CA VAL A 154 3.29 -8.33 -11.13
C VAL A 154 4.46 -8.01 -12.05
N THR A 155 4.48 -8.63 -13.22
CA THR A 155 5.63 -8.55 -14.14
C THR A 155 5.18 -8.29 -15.58
N MET A 156 6.14 -8.03 -16.46
CA MET A 156 5.90 -8.04 -17.91
C MET A 156 5.64 -9.47 -18.40
N THR A 157 4.95 -9.62 -19.53
CA THR A 157 4.46 -10.92 -20.02
C THR A 157 5.51 -12.03 -20.13
N HIS A 158 6.78 -11.70 -20.40
CA HIS A 158 7.87 -12.68 -20.60
C HIS A 158 8.69 -12.98 -19.32
N LEU A 159 8.39 -12.34 -18.19
CA LEU A 159 9.14 -12.47 -16.94
C LEU A 159 8.59 -13.49 -15.91
N PRO A 160 7.35 -14.03 -15.97
CA PRO A 160 6.86 -14.92 -14.92
C PRO A 160 7.71 -16.18 -14.70
N SER A 161 8.18 -16.80 -15.78
CA SER A 161 9.03 -18.00 -15.70
C SER A 161 10.41 -17.70 -15.10
N GLN A 162 10.96 -16.51 -15.38
CA GLN A 162 12.18 -16.06 -14.74
C GLN A 162 11.97 -15.88 -13.24
N TRP A 163 10.87 -15.27 -12.81
CA TRP A 163 10.56 -15.11 -11.39
C TRP A 163 10.41 -16.44 -10.66
N GLU A 164 9.67 -17.38 -11.24
CA GLU A 164 9.55 -18.73 -10.69
C GLU A 164 10.91 -19.42 -10.54
N ARG A 165 11.77 -19.32 -11.57
CA ARG A 165 13.13 -19.88 -11.52
C ARG A 165 13.98 -19.25 -10.42
N GLU A 166 13.98 -17.92 -10.29
CA GLU A 166 14.78 -17.26 -9.26
C GLU A 166 14.23 -17.53 -7.85
N ILE A 167 12.90 -17.59 -7.65
CA ILE A 167 12.33 -17.94 -6.35
C ILE A 167 12.72 -19.36 -5.97
N ARG A 168 12.56 -20.35 -6.86
CA ARG A 168 13.00 -21.73 -6.60
C ARG A 168 14.49 -21.85 -6.30
N ARG A 169 15.30 -20.94 -6.83
CA ARG A 169 16.75 -20.92 -6.63
C ARG A 169 17.16 -20.28 -5.29
N PHE A 170 16.52 -19.18 -4.88
CA PHE A 170 16.90 -18.41 -3.69
C PHE A 170 16.06 -18.77 -2.45
N ALA A 171 14.79 -19.11 -2.63
CA ALA A 171 13.84 -19.43 -1.57
C ALA A 171 13.01 -20.68 -1.96
N PRO A 172 13.64 -21.87 -2.03
CA PRO A 172 13.01 -23.10 -2.51
C PRO A 172 11.82 -23.56 -1.66
N ASP A 173 11.74 -23.12 -0.40
CA ASP A 173 10.66 -23.46 0.52
C ASP A 173 9.37 -22.67 0.26
N LEU A 174 9.43 -21.60 -0.55
CA LEU A 174 8.25 -20.83 -0.93
C LEU A 174 7.52 -21.48 -2.10
N SER A 175 6.22 -21.74 -1.91
CA SER A 175 5.36 -22.21 -2.98
C SER A 175 5.04 -21.09 -3.98
N VAL A 176 5.30 -21.34 -5.27
CA VAL A 176 5.10 -20.34 -6.34
C VAL A 176 4.05 -20.82 -7.34
N HIS A 177 3.14 -19.94 -7.71
CA HIS A 177 2.16 -20.21 -8.76
C HIS A 177 2.06 -19.07 -9.79
N ILE A 178 2.26 -19.41 -11.06
CA ILE A 178 2.06 -18.49 -12.17
C ILE A 178 0.59 -18.54 -12.61
N LEU A 179 -0.10 -17.39 -12.62
CA LEU A 179 -1.46 -17.30 -13.12
C LEU A 179 -1.51 -17.65 -14.62
N LYS A 180 -2.30 -18.65 -14.97
CA LYS A 180 -2.41 -19.16 -16.35
C LYS A 180 -3.37 -18.34 -17.19
N SER A 181 -4.52 -17.98 -16.62
CA SER A 181 -5.61 -17.24 -17.30
C SER A 181 -5.95 -15.94 -16.58
N GLY A 182 -6.53 -14.99 -17.31
CA GLY A 182 -7.14 -13.78 -16.74
C GLY A 182 -8.48 -14.04 -16.06
N LYS A 183 -9.12 -15.20 -16.32
CA LYS A 183 -10.30 -15.65 -15.58
C LYS A 183 -9.85 -16.33 -14.27
N PRO A 184 -10.40 -15.93 -13.10
CA PRO A 184 -10.12 -16.60 -11.84
C PRO A 184 -10.45 -18.09 -11.88
N TYR A 185 -9.62 -18.87 -11.21
CA TYR A 185 -9.84 -20.29 -10.97
C TYR A 185 -9.36 -20.62 -9.55
N ASP A 186 -9.78 -21.77 -9.03
CA ASP A 186 -9.40 -22.20 -7.70
C ASP A 186 -7.90 -22.53 -7.63
N LEU A 187 -7.17 -21.78 -6.79
CA LEU A 187 -5.74 -21.98 -6.52
C LEU A 187 -5.49 -23.10 -5.50
N THR A 188 -6.53 -23.58 -4.83
CA THR A 188 -6.48 -24.61 -3.77
C THR A 188 -7.05 -25.96 -4.22
N LYS A 189 -7.25 -26.12 -5.54
CA LYS A 189 -7.86 -27.30 -6.12
C LYS A 189 -7.10 -28.57 -5.71
N ASN A 190 -7.84 -29.61 -5.34
CA ASN A 190 -7.31 -30.91 -4.88
C ASN A 190 -6.56 -30.83 -3.54
N GLY A 191 -6.90 -29.88 -2.67
CA GLY A 191 -6.33 -29.78 -1.32
C GLY A 191 -4.93 -29.19 -1.30
N THR A 192 -4.48 -28.56 -2.39
CA THR A 192 -3.21 -27.83 -2.40
C THR A 192 -3.34 -26.58 -1.52
N PRO A 193 -2.39 -26.29 -0.62
CA PRO A 193 -2.36 -25.03 0.10
C PRO A 193 -2.34 -23.83 -0.84
N PHE A 194 -2.82 -22.69 -0.35
CA PHE A 194 -2.75 -21.44 -1.11
C PHE A 194 -1.27 -21.05 -1.34
N PRO A 195 -0.87 -20.64 -2.56
CA PRO A 195 0.54 -20.36 -2.85
C PRO A 195 1.08 -19.15 -2.06
N ASP A 196 2.33 -19.25 -1.62
CA ASP A 196 3.06 -18.16 -0.95
C ASP A 196 3.33 -16.99 -1.90
N VAL A 197 3.71 -17.30 -3.15
CA VAL A 197 3.99 -16.31 -4.18
C VAL A 197 3.13 -16.56 -5.42
N ILE A 198 2.30 -15.58 -5.76
CA ILE A 198 1.51 -15.59 -6.98
C ILE A 198 2.16 -14.66 -7.99
N VAL A 199 2.51 -15.18 -9.16
CA VAL A 199 3.12 -14.39 -10.24
C VAL A 199 2.10 -14.14 -11.35
N SER A 200 1.93 -12.88 -11.71
CA SER A 200 0.98 -12.44 -12.72
C SER A 200 1.60 -11.44 -13.68
N ASN A 201 0.96 -11.28 -14.83
CA ASN A 201 1.20 -10.14 -15.72
C ASN A 201 0.05 -9.14 -15.61
N TYR A 202 0.28 -7.91 -16.08
CA TYR A 202 -0.70 -6.83 -15.96
C TYR A 202 -2.08 -7.17 -16.56
N HIS A 203 -2.11 -7.91 -17.67
CA HIS A 203 -3.35 -8.21 -18.39
C HIS A 203 -4.30 -9.14 -17.63
N LYS A 204 -3.79 -9.94 -16.69
CA LYS A 204 -4.61 -10.87 -15.89
C LYS A 204 -5.17 -10.23 -14.62
N LEU A 205 -4.64 -9.08 -14.18
CA LEU A 205 -4.98 -8.50 -12.88
C LEU A 205 -6.43 -8.06 -12.75
N SER A 206 -7.04 -7.54 -13.82
CA SER A 206 -8.41 -7.03 -13.76
C SER A 206 -9.41 -8.13 -13.38
N GLY A 207 -9.27 -9.33 -13.94
CA GLY A 207 -10.13 -10.47 -13.61
C GLY A 207 -9.88 -11.04 -12.22
N TRP A 208 -8.66 -10.90 -11.69
CA TRP A 208 -8.24 -11.46 -10.41
C TRP A 208 -8.34 -10.49 -9.23
N ALA A 209 -8.57 -9.19 -9.46
CA ALA A 209 -8.45 -8.14 -8.46
C ALA A 209 -9.31 -8.40 -7.20
N GLU A 210 -10.56 -8.84 -7.38
CA GLU A 210 -11.49 -9.10 -6.28
C GLU A 210 -11.04 -10.31 -5.44
N ARG A 211 -10.75 -11.44 -6.10
CA ARG A 211 -10.29 -12.67 -5.44
C ARG A 211 -8.94 -12.52 -4.74
N LEU A 212 -8.01 -11.79 -5.34
CA LEU A 212 -6.70 -11.57 -4.74
C LEU A 212 -6.76 -10.57 -3.58
N ALA A 213 -7.70 -9.62 -3.60
CA ALA A 213 -7.85 -8.66 -2.50
C ALA A 213 -8.27 -9.33 -1.17
N GLU A 214 -8.89 -10.51 -1.23
CA GLU A 214 -9.28 -11.29 -0.05
C GLU A 214 -8.06 -11.92 0.66
N HIS A 215 -7.02 -12.28 -0.10
CA HIS A 215 -5.88 -13.05 0.39
C HIS A 215 -4.56 -12.29 0.43
N ILE A 216 -4.37 -11.30 -0.44
CA ILE A 216 -3.08 -10.64 -0.68
C ILE A 216 -3.08 -9.25 -0.07
N ARG A 217 -2.12 -9.02 0.84
CA ARG A 217 -1.85 -7.70 1.43
C ARG A 217 -0.66 -6.97 0.83
N TYR A 218 0.18 -7.67 0.05
CA TYR A 218 1.43 -7.13 -0.48
C TYR A 218 1.58 -7.43 -1.97
N SER A 219 2.11 -6.47 -2.71
CA SER A 219 2.42 -6.66 -4.14
C SER A 219 3.79 -6.09 -4.49
N SER A 220 4.47 -6.77 -5.41
CA SER A 220 5.73 -6.34 -6.01
C SER A 220 5.54 -6.15 -7.51
N SER A 221 6.11 -5.09 -8.09
CA SER A 221 6.00 -4.81 -9.53
C SER A 221 7.38 -4.63 -10.15
N SER A 222 7.65 -5.34 -11.24
CA SER A 222 8.97 -5.32 -11.89
C SER A 222 9.14 -4.22 -12.95
N SER A 223 8.12 -3.41 -13.26
CA SER A 223 8.16 -2.45 -14.39
C SER A 223 7.89 -0.98 -14.02
N GLY A 224 7.90 -0.62 -12.73
CA GLY A 224 7.70 0.76 -12.28
C GLY A 224 6.30 1.35 -12.51
N ARG A 225 5.40 0.64 -13.20
CA ARG A 225 3.99 1.04 -13.32
C ARG A 225 3.25 0.73 -12.01
N GLY A 226 3.03 1.78 -11.23
CA GLY A 226 2.34 1.74 -9.95
C GLY A 226 0.96 1.09 -10.05
N PHE A 227 0.68 0.20 -9.09
CA PHE A 227 -0.62 -0.41 -8.92
C PHE A 227 -1.54 0.60 -8.22
N ARG A 228 -2.74 0.84 -8.77
CA ARG A 228 -3.83 1.44 -8.00
C ARG A 228 -4.53 0.28 -7.30
N THR A 229 -4.54 0.29 -5.96
CA THR A 229 -5.42 -0.60 -5.20
C THR A 229 -6.85 -0.45 -5.74
N PRO A 230 -7.59 -1.56 -5.95
CA PRO A 230 -9.01 -1.45 -6.27
C PRO A 230 -9.66 -0.67 -5.13
N ARG A 231 -10.31 0.44 -5.45
CA ARG A 231 -11.31 0.98 -4.53
C ARG A 231 -12.29 -0.17 -4.30
N THR A 232 -12.41 -0.65 -3.07
CA THR A 232 -13.58 -1.41 -2.63
C THR A 232 -14.79 -0.50 -2.85
N GLY A 233 -15.33 -0.55 -4.07
CA GLY A 233 -16.51 0.20 -4.48
C GLY A 233 -17.69 -0.50 -3.86
N LEU A 234 -18.14 -0.01 -2.71
CA LEU A 234 -19.53 -0.21 -2.31
C LEU A 234 -20.40 0.32 -3.46
N PRO A 235 -21.43 -0.42 -3.90
CA PRO A 235 -22.34 0.07 -4.93
C PRO A 235 -22.97 1.38 -4.45
N GLY A 236 -22.82 2.43 -5.25
CA GLY A 236 -23.52 3.69 -5.02
C GLY A 236 -25.03 3.45 -5.07
N PRO A 237 -25.84 4.28 -4.37
CA PRO A 237 -27.29 4.14 -4.39
C PRO A 237 -27.81 4.25 -5.83
N PRO A 238 -28.88 3.51 -6.19
CA PRO A 238 -29.41 3.53 -7.54
C PRO A 238 -29.83 4.95 -7.93
N SER A 239 -29.33 5.42 -9.06
CA SER A 239 -29.80 6.66 -9.69
C SER A 239 -31.31 6.59 -9.90
N PRO A 240 -32.06 7.67 -9.61
CA PRO A 240 -33.51 7.67 -9.77
C PRO A 240 -33.88 7.52 -11.25
N SER A 241 -34.71 6.52 -11.54
CA SER A 241 -35.28 6.28 -12.86
C SER A 241 -35.95 7.55 -13.42
N PRO A 242 -35.79 7.87 -14.71
CA PRO A 242 -36.44 9.03 -15.29
C PRO A 242 -37.96 8.85 -15.26
N LYS A 243 -38.66 9.81 -14.66
CA LYS A 243 -40.13 9.92 -14.71
C LYS A 243 -40.59 9.88 -16.17
N ARG A 244 -41.34 8.85 -16.52
CA ARG A 244 -42.21 8.80 -17.70
C ARG A 244 -43.07 10.06 -17.68
N ARG A 245 -42.92 10.94 -18.68
CA ARG A 245 -43.93 11.96 -18.97
C ARG A 245 -45.07 11.25 -19.68
N GLU A 246 -46.17 11.05 -18.96
CA GLU A 246 -47.49 10.86 -19.58
C GLU A 246 -47.97 12.21 -20.12
N GLY A 247 -48.71 12.15 -21.21
CA GLY A 247 -48.86 13.23 -22.18
C GLY A 247 -49.81 14.38 -21.83
N SER A 248 -49.75 15.36 -22.71
CA SER A 248 -50.90 16.04 -23.33
C SER A 248 -50.45 16.51 -24.70
#